data_AF-A0A7K4D817-F1
#
_entry.id   AF-A0A7K4D817-F1
#
_cell.length_a   1.000
_cell.length_b   1.000
_cell.length_c   1.000
_cell.angle_alpha   90.00
_cell.angle_beta   90.00
_cell.angle_gamma   90.00
#
_symmetry.space_group_name_H-M   'P 1'
#
loop_
_entity.id
_entity.type
_entity.pdbx_description
1 polymer ?
#
loop_
_entity_poly.entity_id
_entity_poly.type
_entity_poly.pdbx_seq_one_letter_code
_entity_poly.pdbx_strand_id
1 'polypeptide(L)'
;MFKRFLGKFKAYEIDEAVIGIGEQKVRIKPNYQDMQIAYKLWVELGTRKIGLEIDLDNDVINEIYDSWYEFFNLTRELIKDIPVSKIRKDESTKELVRIAIEVLNEGIRPHLTRWQARFRKWYNAAIETNENKDLSPQDIQKKYPEYEKLTKEMMKVNRRIMEYRKILKQLAMGE
;
A
#
# COMPACT_ATOMS: atom_id res chain seq x y z
N MET A 1 16.46 -29.08 -30.41
CA MET A 1 17.07 -27.91 -31.07
C MET A 1 16.09 -26.73 -30.97
N PHE A 2 16.18 -25.90 -29.92
CA PHE A 2 15.42 -24.66 -29.81
C PHE A 2 16.29 -23.61 -29.12
N LYS A 3 17.13 -22.94 -29.91
CA LYS A 3 17.75 -21.66 -29.52
C LYS A 3 16.94 -20.58 -30.23
N ARG A 4 16.26 -19.70 -29.50
CA ARG A 4 15.85 -18.41 -30.05
C ARG A 4 15.89 -17.32 -28.98
N PHE A 5 17.06 -16.68 -28.94
CA PHE A 5 17.25 -15.23 -28.84
C PHE A 5 16.36 -14.48 -27.83
N LEU A 6 16.75 -14.54 -26.55
CA LEU A 6 16.53 -13.42 -25.64
C LEU A 6 17.49 -12.30 -26.04
N GLY A 7 17.03 -11.40 -26.91
CA GLY A 7 17.70 -10.14 -27.19
C GLY A 7 17.88 -9.38 -25.87
N LYS A 8 19.13 -9.05 -25.54
CA LYS A 8 19.47 -8.21 -24.40
C LYS A 8 18.83 -6.83 -24.60
N PHE A 9 17.70 -6.57 -23.95
CA PHE A 9 17.26 -5.20 -23.72
C PHE A 9 18.27 -4.57 -22.76
N LYS A 10 19.20 -3.78 -23.29
CA LYS A 10 19.94 -2.82 -22.47
C LYS A 10 18.92 -1.74 -22.08
N ALA A 11 18.46 -1.77 -20.83
CA ALA A 11 17.75 -0.64 -20.25
C ALA A 11 18.73 0.54 -20.22
N TYR A 12 18.46 1.57 -21.01
CA TYR A 12 19.20 2.83 -20.94
C TYR A 12 18.53 3.68 -19.86
N GLU A 13 19.27 4.01 -18.80
CA GLU A 13 18.82 4.96 -17.78
C GLU A 13 19.17 6.37 -18.26
N ILE A 14 18.15 7.19 -18.59
CA ILE A 14 18.33 8.55 -19.10
C ILE A 14 18.35 9.54 -17.92
N ASP A 15 19.52 9.74 -17.31
CA ASP A 15 19.70 10.63 -16.15
C ASP A 15 19.27 12.09 -16.40
N GLU A 16 19.47 12.56 -17.63
CA GLU A 16 19.16 13.92 -18.07
C GLU A 16 19.07 13.94 -19.60
N ALA A 17 17.98 14.49 -20.14
CA ALA A 17 17.83 14.76 -21.57
C ALA A 17 17.98 16.26 -21.81
N VAL A 18 18.90 16.64 -22.70
CA VAL A 18 19.03 18.01 -23.18
C VAL A 18 18.33 18.12 -24.53
N ILE A 19 17.23 18.85 -24.58
CA ILE A 19 16.50 19.13 -25.83
C ILE A 19 16.84 20.54 -26.29
N GLY A 20 17.33 20.68 -27.52
CA GLY A 20 17.51 21.98 -28.16
C GLY A 20 16.20 22.44 -28.80
N ILE A 21 15.70 23.62 -28.43
CA ILE A 21 14.56 24.29 -29.05
C ILE A 21 15.04 25.67 -29.51
N GLY A 22 15.34 25.82 -30.80
CA GLY A 22 16.02 27.01 -31.33
C GLY A 22 17.45 27.14 -30.77
N GLU A 23 17.82 28.31 -30.26
CA GLU A 23 19.10 28.53 -29.57
C GLU A 23 19.07 28.13 -28.08
N GLN A 24 17.90 27.78 -27.54
CA GLN A 24 17.73 27.43 -26.14
C GLN A 24 17.91 25.93 -25.91
N LYS A 25 18.57 25.56 -24.80
CA LYS A 25 18.70 24.18 -24.34
C LYS A 25 17.84 23.98 -23.11
N VAL A 26 16.84 23.10 -23.20
CA VAL A 26 16.00 22.69 -22.07
C VAL A 26 16.55 21.39 -21.51
N ARG A 27 16.81 21.34 -20.21
CA ARG A 27 17.15 20.12 -19.49
C ARG A 27 15.90 19.50 -18.89
N ILE A 28 15.62 18.27 -19.27
CA ILE A 28 14.55 17.45 -18.71
C ILE A 28 15.21 16.35 -17.90
N LYS A 29 14.93 16.32 -16.60
CA LYS A 29 15.37 15.26 -15.70
C LYS A 29 14.14 14.49 -15.22
N PRO A 30 14.04 13.17 -15.48
CA PRO A 30 12.99 12.35 -14.87
C PRO A 30 13.00 12.55 -13.35
N ASN A 31 11.82 12.62 -12.71
CA ASN A 31 11.76 12.71 -11.26
C ASN A 31 12.01 11.33 -10.63
N TYR A 32 13.26 10.88 -10.73
CA TYR A 32 13.76 9.62 -10.17
C TYR A 32 13.47 9.49 -8.66
N GLN A 33 13.29 10.60 -7.95
CA GLN A 33 13.04 10.59 -6.52
C GLN A 33 11.60 10.15 -6.23
N ASP A 34 10.64 10.69 -6.98
CA ASP A 34 9.25 10.25 -6.92
C ASP A 34 9.12 8.79 -7.33
N MET A 35 9.83 8.38 -8.37
CA MET A 35 9.87 6.98 -8.79
C MET A 35 10.42 6.08 -7.66
N GLN A 36 11.49 6.49 -6.97
CA GLN A 36 12.04 5.72 -5.85
C GLN A 36 11.09 5.64 -4.65
N ILE A 37 10.46 6.75 -4.26
CA ILE A 37 9.49 6.77 -3.16
C ILE A 37 8.28 5.89 -3.54
N ALA A 38 7.75 6.06 -4.75
CA ALA A 38 6.63 5.28 -5.25
C ALA A 38 6.97 3.79 -5.34
N TYR A 39 8.19 3.45 -5.77
CA TYR A 39 8.67 2.07 -5.82
C TYR A 39 8.70 1.43 -4.44
N LYS A 40 9.26 2.11 -3.42
CA LYS A 40 9.30 1.59 -2.05
C LYS A 40 7.89 1.34 -1.52
N LEU A 41 6.98 2.31 -1.66
CA LEU A 41 5.58 2.16 -1.23
C LEU A 41 4.84 1.06 -2.00
N TRP A 42 5.08 0.95 -3.31
CA TRP A 42 4.51 -0.10 -4.15
C TRP A 42 4.99 -1.50 -3.74
N VAL A 43 6.27 -1.67 -3.41
CA VAL A 43 6.82 -2.93 -2.89
C VAL A 43 6.13 -3.31 -1.59
N GLU A 44 6.01 -2.39 -0.64
CA GLU A 44 5.34 -2.65 0.64
C GLU A 44 3.88 -3.04 0.47
N LEU A 45 3.14 -2.38 -0.43
CA LEU A 45 1.77 -2.78 -0.76
C LEU A 45 1.72 -4.11 -1.52
N GLY A 46 2.72 -4.38 -2.37
CA GLY A 46 2.73 -5.50 -3.29
C GLY A 46 3.05 -6.84 -2.67
N THR A 47 3.72 -6.85 -1.52
CA THR A 47 4.22 -8.06 -0.85
C THR A 47 3.45 -8.40 0.44
N ARG A 48 2.52 -7.55 0.86
CA ARG A 48 1.79 -7.68 2.12
C ARG A 48 0.30 -7.90 1.91
N LYS A 49 -0.36 -8.47 2.92
CA LYS A 49 -1.79 -8.77 2.84
C LYS A 49 -2.65 -7.52 2.60
N ILE A 50 -2.28 -6.37 3.16
CA ILE A 50 -2.97 -5.08 2.97
C ILE A 50 -3.22 -4.72 1.49
N GLY A 51 -2.29 -5.03 0.58
CA GLY A 51 -2.39 -4.68 -0.83
C GLY A 51 -2.79 -5.85 -1.74
N LEU A 52 -3.26 -6.96 -1.15
CA LEU A 52 -3.90 -8.07 -1.83
C LEU A 52 -5.41 -8.03 -1.62
N GLU A 53 -6.17 -8.68 -2.48
CA GLU A 53 -7.60 -8.85 -2.27
C GLU A 53 -7.85 -9.65 -0.98
N ILE A 54 -8.81 -9.17 -0.20
CA ILE A 54 -9.25 -9.86 1.01
C ILE A 54 -10.23 -10.95 0.61
N ASP A 55 -9.94 -12.16 1.06
CA ASP A 55 -10.75 -13.35 0.96
C ASP A 55 -11.31 -13.66 2.36
N LEU A 56 -12.58 -13.31 2.58
CA LEU A 56 -13.22 -13.46 3.89
C LEU A 56 -13.45 -14.92 4.31
N ASP A 57 -13.27 -15.89 3.40
CA ASP A 57 -13.38 -17.30 3.72
C ASP A 57 -12.06 -17.90 4.20
N ASN A 58 -10.94 -17.34 3.77
CA ASN A 58 -9.60 -17.84 4.14
C ASN A 58 -8.84 -16.91 5.10
N ASP A 59 -9.10 -15.61 5.06
CA ASP A 59 -8.35 -14.63 5.84
C ASP A 59 -8.88 -14.46 7.26
N VAL A 60 -7.94 -14.26 8.18
CA VAL A 60 -8.22 -13.90 9.57
C VAL A 60 -8.16 -12.39 9.74
N ILE A 61 -9.23 -11.79 10.26
CA ILE A 61 -9.36 -10.32 10.44
C ILE A 61 -8.22 -9.75 11.30
N ASN A 62 -7.76 -10.48 12.32
CA ASN A 62 -6.65 -10.02 13.16
C ASN A 62 -5.35 -9.87 12.37
N GLU A 63 -5.03 -10.83 11.49
CA GLU A 63 -3.85 -10.80 10.63
C GLU A 63 -3.93 -9.70 9.58
N ILE A 64 -5.13 -9.45 9.03
CA ILE A 64 -5.38 -8.29 8.16
C ILE A 64 -5.03 -7.00 8.91
N TYR A 65 -5.51 -6.85 10.16
CA TYR A 65 -5.22 -5.67 10.96
C TYR A 65 -3.73 -5.54 11.32
N ASP A 66 -3.02 -6.64 11.57
CA ASP A 66 -1.57 -6.62 11.79
C ASP A 66 -0.85 -6.10 10.53
N SER A 67 -1.20 -6.63 9.36
CA SER A 67 -0.65 -6.15 8.08
C SER A 67 -0.96 -4.67 7.82
N TRP A 68 -2.15 -4.18 8.19
CA TRP A 68 -2.53 -2.78 7.99
C TRP A 68 -1.79 -1.85 8.94
N TYR A 69 -1.64 -2.25 10.20
CA TYR A 69 -0.90 -1.48 11.20
C TYR A 69 0.59 -1.42 10.87
N GLU A 70 1.19 -2.53 10.41
CA GLU A 70 2.60 -2.55 10.00
C GLU A 70 2.86 -1.64 8.79
N PHE A 71 2.00 -1.70 7.77
CA PHE A 71 2.09 -0.80 6.62
C PHE A 71 1.97 0.67 7.02
N PHE A 72 1.10 0.98 7.99
CA PHE A 72 0.96 2.32 8.53
C PHE A 72 2.28 2.85 9.12
N ASN A 73 2.99 2.01 9.88
CA ASN A 73 4.28 2.36 10.46
C ASN A 73 5.37 2.52 9.38
N LEU A 74 5.47 1.57 8.46
CA LEU A 74 6.48 1.60 7.39
C LEU A 74 6.32 2.80 6.47
N THR A 75 5.08 3.10 6.07
CA THR A 75 4.78 4.28 5.23
C THR A 75 5.17 5.57 5.95
N ARG A 76 4.93 5.67 7.27
CA ARG A 76 5.35 6.84 8.05
C ARG A 76 6.85 7.01 8.10
N GLU A 77 7.60 5.94 8.28
CA GLU A 77 9.07 6.00 8.26
C GLU A 77 9.59 6.38 6.88
N LEU A 78 9.05 5.79 5.81
CA LEU A 78 9.38 6.16 4.43
C LEU A 78 9.13 7.64 4.13
N ILE A 79 8.01 8.21 4.63
CA ILE A 79 7.70 9.63 4.46
C ILE A 79 8.67 10.51 5.26
N LYS A 80 9.00 10.12 6.50
CA LYS A 80 9.95 10.86 7.37
C LYS A 80 11.35 10.93 6.78
N ASP A 81 11.77 9.89 6.07
CA ASP A 81 13.09 9.81 5.44
C ASP A 81 13.26 10.75 4.24
N ILE A 82 12.17 11.35 3.74
CA ILE A 82 12.23 12.28 2.61
C ILE A 82 12.78 13.64 3.09
N PRO A 83 13.92 14.13 2.55
CA PRO A 83 14.47 15.40 2.97
C PRO A 83 13.52 16.56 2.66
N VAL A 84 13.31 17.46 3.63
CA VAL A 84 12.44 18.64 3.48
C VAL A 84 12.85 19.52 2.28
N SER A 85 14.15 19.57 1.95
CA SER A 85 14.64 20.30 0.78
C SER A 85 14.04 19.79 -0.54
N LYS A 86 13.67 18.50 -0.60
CA LYS A 86 13.02 17.89 -1.78
C LYS A 86 11.55 18.24 -1.85
N ILE A 87 10.84 18.13 -0.73
CA ILE A 87 9.42 18.53 -0.61
C ILE A 87 9.22 20.02 -1.02
N ARG A 88 10.20 20.89 -0.71
CA ARG A 88 10.14 22.32 -1.06
C ARG A 88 10.44 22.62 -2.53
N LYS A 89 11.22 21.78 -3.19
CA LYS A 89 11.72 22.03 -4.56
C LYS A 89 10.83 21.38 -5.62
N ASP A 90 10.30 20.20 -5.30
CA ASP A 90 9.68 19.31 -6.27
C ASP A 90 8.19 19.12 -5.89
N GLU A 91 7.28 19.83 -6.59
CA GLU A 91 5.83 19.78 -6.29
C GLU A 91 5.24 18.37 -6.46
N SER A 92 5.77 17.56 -7.37
CA SER A 92 5.33 16.17 -7.55
C SER A 92 5.72 15.28 -6.36
N THR A 93 6.89 15.51 -5.73
CA THR A 93 7.28 14.83 -4.48
C THR A 93 6.34 15.19 -3.34
N LYS A 94 6.01 16.48 -3.22
CA LYS A 94 5.08 16.99 -2.22
C LYS A 94 3.69 16.40 -2.39
N GLU A 95 3.22 16.26 -3.63
CA GLU A 95 1.95 15.61 -3.94
C GLU A 95 1.96 14.12 -3.58
N LEU A 96 3.03 13.39 -3.93
CA LEU A 96 3.18 11.97 -3.56
C LEU A 96 3.13 11.77 -2.03
N VAL A 97 3.83 12.63 -1.28
CA VAL A 97 3.80 12.62 0.19
C VAL A 97 2.39 12.91 0.72
N ARG A 98 1.71 13.91 0.15
CA ARG A 98 0.33 14.26 0.52
C ARG A 98 -0.61 13.08 0.36
N ILE A 99 -0.59 12.43 -0.81
CA ILE A 99 -1.42 11.25 -1.09
C ILE A 99 -1.10 10.12 -0.10
N ALA A 100 0.18 9.87 0.18
CA ALA A 100 0.56 8.84 1.14
C ALA A 100 -0.01 9.13 2.55
N ILE A 101 0.05 10.39 3.00
CA ILE A 101 -0.55 10.83 4.28
C ILE A 101 -2.07 10.67 4.28
N GLU A 102 -2.75 11.03 3.19
CA GLU A 102 -4.21 10.88 3.03
C GLU A 102 -4.63 9.41 3.07
N VAL A 103 -3.90 8.51 2.40
CA VAL A 103 -4.14 7.06 2.46
C VAL A 103 -4.05 6.54 3.90
N LEU A 104 -3.05 7.00 4.66
CA LEU A 104 -2.89 6.63 6.06
C LEU A 104 -4.04 7.17 6.93
N ASN A 105 -4.29 8.48 6.88
CA ASN A 105 -5.18 9.15 7.84
C ASN A 105 -6.66 9.09 7.47
N GLU A 106 -7.00 9.11 6.18
CA GLU A 106 -8.39 9.09 5.69
C GLU A 106 -8.79 7.72 5.15
N GLY A 107 -7.84 6.93 4.67
CA GLY A 107 -8.07 5.57 4.20
C GLY A 107 -8.10 4.55 5.34
N ILE A 108 -6.95 4.36 6.00
CA ILE A 108 -6.71 3.24 6.92
C ILE A 108 -7.13 3.57 8.36
N ARG A 109 -6.66 4.70 8.90
CA ARG A 109 -6.84 5.09 10.30
C ARG A 109 -8.30 5.09 10.77
N PRO A 110 -9.29 5.59 10.00
CA PRO A 110 -10.67 5.64 10.49
C PRO A 110 -11.23 4.23 10.72
N HIS A 111 -10.89 3.29 9.84
CA HIS A 111 -11.31 1.90 9.97
C HIS A 111 -10.64 1.21 11.16
N LEU A 112 -9.31 1.32 11.30
CA LEU A 112 -8.58 0.74 12.43
C LEU A 112 -9.09 1.29 13.76
N THR A 113 -9.24 2.61 13.86
CA THR A 113 -9.72 3.29 15.07
C THR A 113 -11.12 2.80 15.46
N ARG A 114 -11.99 2.64 14.47
CA ARG A 114 -13.36 2.18 14.69
C ARG A 114 -13.42 0.70 15.06
N TRP A 115 -12.71 -0.18 14.36
CA TRP A 115 -12.99 -1.62 14.42
C TRP A 115 -11.93 -2.45 15.13
N GLN A 116 -10.65 -2.14 14.99
CA GLN A 116 -9.54 -3.01 15.39
C GLN A 116 -9.62 -3.40 16.87
N ALA A 117 -9.70 -2.42 17.78
CA ALA A 117 -9.73 -2.69 19.21
C ALA A 117 -11.00 -3.44 19.66
N ARG A 118 -12.16 -3.07 19.10
CA ARG A 118 -13.45 -3.70 19.42
C ARG A 118 -13.49 -5.15 18.97
N PHE A 119 -13.02 -5.42 17.75
CA PHE A 119 -12.93 -6.77 17.22
C PHE A 119 -11.93 -7.61 18.00
N ARG A 120 -10.70 -7.12 18.22
CA ARG A 120 -9.67 -7.86 18.98
C ARG A 120 -10.12 -8.24 20.38
N LYS A 121 -10.70 -7.28 21.12
CA LYS A 121 -11.22 -7.55 22.47
C LYS A 121 -12.25 -8.68 22.45
N TRP A 122 -13.20 -8.61 21.52
CA TRP A 122 -14.24 -9.64 21.40
C TRP A 122 -13.65 -10.98 20.96
N TYR A 123 -12.79 -10.98 19.93
CA TYR A 123 -12.24 -12.19 19.34
C TYR A 123 -11.36 -12.95 20.33
N ASN A 124 -10.50 -12.25 21.08
CA ASN A 124 -9.68 -12.87 22.13
C ASN A 124 -10.52 -13.52 23.23
N ALA A 125 -11.70 -12.99 23.53
CA ALA A 125 -12.62 -13.66 24.46
C ALA A 125 -13.33 -14.84 23.80
N ALA A 126 -13.70 -14.72 22.52
CA ALA A 126 -14.43 -15.73 21.77
C ALA A 126 -13.59 -17.01 21.54
N ILE A 127 -12.30 -16.90 21.24
CA ILE A 127 -11.43 -18.07 21.02
C ILE A 127 -11.22 -18.92 22.28
N GLU A 128 -11.38 -18.34 23.46
CA GLU A 128 -11.21 -19.04 24.75
C GLU A 128 -12.48 -19.76 25.21
N THR A 129 -13.62 -19.56 24.53
CA THR A 129 -14.88 -20.21 24.94
C THR A 129 -14.90 -21.68 24.57
N ASN A 130 -15.46 -22.51 25.45
CA ASN A 130 -15.55 -23.95 25.21
C ASN A 130 -16.37 -24.30 23.96
N GLU A 131 -17.36 -23.47 23.60
CA GLU A 131 -18.20 -23.61 22.41
C GLU A 131 -17.45 -23.39 21.09
N ASN A 132 -16.26 -22.78 21.13
CA ASN A 132 -15.48 -22.43 19.94
C ASN A 132 -14.19 -23.24 19.79
N LYS A 133 -13.90 -24.19 20.69
CA LYS A 133 -12.63 -24.95 20.69
C LYS A 133 -12.34 -25.72 19.40
N ASP A 134 -13.39 -26.23 18.76
CA ASP A 134 -13.26 -27.03 17.53
C ASP A 134 -13.49 -26.21 16.25
N LEU A 135 -13.69 -24.89 16.38
CA LEU A 135 -13.94 -24.01 15.25
C LEU A 135 -12.65 -23.37 14.76
N SER A 136 -12.57 -23.16 13.44
CA SER A 136 -11.47 -22.42 12.85
C SER A 136 -11.51 -20.94 13.26
N PRO A 137 -10.38 -20.22 13.23
CA PRO A 137 -10.34 -18.77 13.37
C PRO A 137 -11.35 -18.02 12.49
N GLN A 138 -11.55 -18.51 11.26
CA GLN A 138 -12.45 -17.98 10.24
C GLN A 138 -13.92 -18.20 10.60
N ASP A 139 -14.26 -19.36 11.17
CA ASP A 139 -15.63 -19.63 11.65
C ASP A 139 -15.94 -18.82 12.90
N ILE A 140 -14.97 -18.67 13.81
CA ILE A 140 -15.13 -17.87 15.02
C ILE A 140 -15.37 -16.41 14.66
N GLN A 141 -14.57 -15.80 13.78
CA GLN A 141 -14.73 -14.38 13.45
C GLN A 141 -16.10 -14.06 12.83
N LYS A 142 -16.70 -15.00 12.08
CA LYS A 142 -18.05 -14.87 11.49
C LYS A 142 -19.13 -14.72 12.57
N LYS A 143 -18.89 -15.16 13.82
CA LYS A 143 -19.79 -14.96 14.96
C LYS A 143 -19.75 -13.55 15.57
N TYR A 144 -18.89 -12.64 15.08
CA TYR A 144 -18.82 -11.28 15.62
C TYR A 144 -20.15 -10.55 15.40
N PRO A 145 -20.77 -9.91 16.42
CA PRO A 145 -22.10 -9.30 16.27
C PRO A 145 -22.22 -8.26 15.16
N GLU A 146 -21.13 -7.54 14.84
CA GLU A 146 -21.09 -6.57 13.74
C GLU A 146 -20.28 -7.08 12.52
N TYR A 147 -20.14 -8.41 12.34
CA TYR A 147 -19.27 -9.01 11.30
C TYR A 147 -19.54 -8.46 9.89
N GLU A 148 -20.80 -8.47 9.44
CA GLU A 148 -21.15 -8.00 8.10
C GLU A 148 -20.79 -6.53 7.87
N LYS A 149 -21.01 -5.70 8.89
CA LYS A 149 -20.73 -4.26 8.82
C LYS A 149 -19.22 -3.99 8.84
N LEU A 150 -18.48 -4.68 9.71
CA LEU A 150 -17.03 -4.61 9.78
C LEU A 150 -16.42 -5.00 8.44
N THR A 151 -16.75 -6.19 7.93
CA THR A 151 -16.20 -6.72 6.69
C THR A 151 -16.57 -5.88 5.48
N LYS A 152 -17.81 -5.40 5.39
CA LYS A 152 -18.23 -4.46 4.33
C LYS A 152 -17.40 -3.17 4.32
N GLU A 153 -17.09 -2.60 5.49
CA GLU A 153 -16.22 -1.42 5.58
C GLU A 153 -14.76 -1.76 5.28
N MET A 154 -14.27 -2.91 5.74
CA MET A 154 -12.92 -3.40 5.48
C MET A 154 -12.68 -3.59 3.97
N MET A 155 -13.61 -4.23 3.27
CA MET A 155 -13.55 -4.43 1.81
C MET A 155 -13.55 -3.10 1.05
N LYS A 156 -14.28 -2.08 1.53
CA LYS A 156 -14.24 -0.74 0.92
C LYS A 156 -12.86 -0.11 1.02
N VAL A 157 -12.20 -0.23 2.16
CA VAL A 157 -10.84 0.30 2.36
C VAL A 157 -9.82 -0.50 1.53
N ASN A 158 -9.92 -1.84 1.52
CA ASN A 158 -9.04 -2.68 0.72
C ASN A 158 -9.09 -2.35 -0.78
N ARG A 159 -10.29 -2.12 -1.35
CA ARG A 159 -10.42 -1.67 -2.76
C ARG A 159 -9.66 -0.38 -3.04
N ARG A 160 -9.78 0.62 -2.16
CA ARG A 160 -9.05 1.90 -2.30
C ARG A 160 -7.54 1.71 -2.21
N ILE A 161 -7.07 0.83 -1.33
CA ILE A 161 -5.65 0.51 -1.21
C ILE A 161 -5.14 -0.20 -2.47
N MET A 162 -5.92 -1.11 -3.06
CA MET A 162 -5.56 -1.75 -4.32
C MET A 162 -5.48 -0.76 -5.48
N GLU A 163 -6.38 0.25 -5.53
CA GLU A 163 -6.29 1.35 -6.49
C GLU A 163 -5.02 2.18 -6.28
N TYR A 164 -4.71 2.54 -5.04
CA TYR A 164 -3.50 3.27 -4.69
C TYR A 164 -2.23 2.49 -5.09
N ARG A 165 -2.20 1.16 -4.87
CA ARG A 165 -1.11 0.28 -5.32
C ARG A 165 -0.91 0.35 -6.83
N LYS A 166 -1.98 0.41 -7.63
CA LYS A 166 -1.88 0.53 -9.10
C LYS A 166 -1.27 1.87 -9.50
N ILE A 167 -1.69 2.96 -8.87
CA ILE A 167 -1.15 4.32 -9.11
C ILE A 167 0.34 4.36 -8.76
N LEU A 168 0.73 3.82 -7.61
CA LEU A 168 2.14 3.76 -7.20
C LEU A 168 2.98 2.92 -8.16
N LYS A 169 2.43 1.84 -8.71
CA LYS A 169 3.12 1.06 -9.75
C LYS A 169 3.41 1.91 -10.98
N GLN A 170 2.41 2.64 -11.48
CA GLN A 170 2.58 3.51 -12.66
C GLN A 170 3.66 4.56 -12.42
N LEU A 171 3.59 5.25 -11.27
CA LEU A 171 4.60 6.24 -10.87
C LEU A 171 6.00 5.63 -10.71
N ALA A 172 6.10 4.43 -10.14
CA ALA A 172 7.37 3.74 -9.94
C ALA A 172 8.02 3.28 -11.25
N MET A 173 7.21 2.85 -12.22
CA MET A 173 7.67 2.31 -13.50
C MET A 173 7.82 3.40 -14.58
N GLY A 174 7.31 4.62 -14.34
CA GLY A 174 7.28 5.69 -15.33
C GLY A 174 6.32 5.40 -16.48
N GLU A 175 5.22 4.69 -16.19
CA GLU A 175 4.15 4.33 -17.13
C GLU A 175 3.02 5.37 -17.17
#